data_AF-A0A1L9SXE2-F1
#
_entry.id   AF-A0A1L9SXE2-F1
#
_cell.length_a   1.000
_cell.length_b   1.000
_cell.length_c   1.000
_cell.angle_alpha   90.00
_cell.angle_beta   90.00
_cell.angle_gamma   90.00
#
_symmetry.space_group_name_H-M   'P 1'
#
loop_
_entity.id
_entity.type
_entity.pdbx_description
1 polymer ?
#
loop_
_entity_poly.entity_id
_entity_poly.type
_entity_poly.pdbx_seq_one_letter_code
_entity_poly.pdbx_strand_id
1 'polypeptide(L)'
;MPKTRRPVSEYPQKARFSFCRACLFTAVEQFDPTGGVAFEIYCCFDGVASILCEQCFTRNSVCEPLPGGILGDAFDLVLLLEFLDGFWAEQNDAYVFDAAIRDIAASAGFELAKAFVSVVKAHRAEHALTATKKTTARPRYEAFLVGRRALLTPLPKPDRNSTAAEYDAYFSSTFCRFMPGDVGFGPWAAAKRACYDAIEAGYHAVFGGVDTVEGAMQIEMLDEEFPDVLYGI
;
A
#
# COMPACT_ATOMS: atom_id res chain seq x y z
N MET A 1 2.50 30.30 16.79
CA MET A 1 1.66 29.84 17.92
C MET A 1 2.33 28.62 18.54
N PRO A 2 2.47 28.53 19.88
CA PRO A 2 2.99 27.33 20.51
C PRO A 2 2.09 26.14 20.15
N LYS A 3 2.67 24.98 19.82
CA LYS A 3 1.89 23.76 19.59
C LYS A 3 1.20 23.41 20.91
N THR A 4 -0.12 23.53 20.96
CA THR A 4 -0.90 22.96 22.05
C THR A 4 -0.60 21.48 22.07
N ARG A 5 -0.03 20.95 23.17
CA ARG A 5 0.10 19.50 23.33
C ARG A 5 -1.31 18.92 23.21
N ARG A 6 -1.56 18.08 22.20
CA ARG A 6 -2.84 17.38 22.11
C ARG A 6 -2.85 16.20 23.08
N PRO A 7 -4.00 15.84 23.64
CA PRO A 7 -4.17 14.57 24.36
C PRO A 7 -3.89 13.38 23.43
N VAL A 8 -3.12 12.42 23.93
CA VAL A 8 -2.75 11.18 23.23
C VAL A 8 -3.49 10.00 23.88
N SER A 9 -3.96 9.07 23.06
CA SER A 9 -4.61 7.82 23.44
C SER A 9 -3.58 6.84 23.98
N GLU A 10 -3.97 6.04 24.97
CA GLU A 10 -3.17 4.90 25.45
C GLU A 10 -3.03 3.81 24.39
N TYR A 11 -3.95 3.75 23.42
CA TYR A 11 -4.01 2.75 22.37
C TYR A 11 -3.94 3.42 20.98
N PRO A 12 -2.76 3.90 20.57
CA PRO A 12 -2.59 4.48 19.24
C PRO A 12 -2.91 3.45 18.15
N GLN A 13 -3.58 3.90 17.08
CA GLN A 13 -4.01 3.04 15.99
C GLN A 13 -3.17 3.32 14.75
N LYS A 14 -2.29 2.38 14.38
CA LYS A 14 -1.58 2.43 13.10
C LYS A 14 -2.57 2.08 11.99
N ALA A 15 -2.71 2.96 11.01
CA ALA A 15 -3.54 2.71 9.85
C ALA A 15 -2.84 1.71 8.92
N ARG A 16 -3.44 0.52 8.75
CA ARG A 16 -2.95 -0.49 7.81
C ARG A 16 -3.12 -0.02 6.36
N PHE A 17 -4.35 0.20 5.92
CA PHE A 17 -4.68 0.67 4.55
C PHE A 17 -5.38 2.04 4.50
N SER A 18 -5.78 2.58 5.65
CA SER A 18 -6.42 3.89 5.78
C SER A 18 -5.41 5.02 6.06
N PHE A 19 -4.15 4.83 5.66
CA PHE A 19 -3.11 5.84 5.81
C PHE A 19 -3.45 7.08 4.99
N CYS A 20 -3.05 8.25 5.49
CA CYS A 20 -3.33 9.50 4.80
C CYS A 20 -2.33 9.74 3.65
N ARG A 21 -2.75 10.51 2.64
CA ARG A 21 -1.89 10.85 1.50
C ARG A 21 -0.60 11.54 1.95
N ALA A 22 -0.67 12.41 2.96
CA ALA A 22 0.50 13.15 3.43
C ALA A 22 1.56 12.21 4.02
N CYS A 23 1.15 11.20 4.80
CA CYS A 23 2.05 10.17 5.32
C CYS A 23 2.71 9.35 4.20
N LEU A 24 1.93 8.90 3.21
CA LEU A 24 2.47 8.20 2.04
C LEU A 24 3.53 9.06 1.32
N PHE A 25 3.21 10.33 1.06
CA PHE A 25 4.10 11.22 0.32
C PHE A 25 5.40 11.47 1.09
N THR A 26 5.30 11.65 2.40
CA THR A 26 6.48 11.80 3.25
C THR A 26 7.29 10.51 3.35
N ALA A 27 6.66 9.33 3.45
CA ALA A 27 7.37 8.07 3.45
C ALA A 27 8.23 7.94 2.18
N VAL A 28 7.66 8.23 1.01
CA VAL A 28 8.41 8.28 -0.26
C VAL A 28 9.49 9.38 -0.28
N GLU A 29 9.23 10.55 0.28
CA GLU A 29 10.21 11.64 0.27
C GLU A 29 11.42 11.38 1.16
N GLN A 30 11.24 10.66 2.27
CA GLN A 30 12.25 10.48 3.32
C GLN A 30 12.93 9.12 3.29
N PHE A 31 12.44 8.17 2.50
CA PHE A 31 13.01 6.84 2.47
C PHE A 31 14.37 6.81 1.78
N ASP A 32 15.31 6.12 2.42
CA ASP A 32 16.62 5.77 1.87
C ASP A 32 16.68 4.25 1.66
N PRO A 33 16.65 3.76 0.40
CA PRO A 33 16.70 2.33 0.11
C PRO A 33 18.03 1.67 0.53
N THR A 34 19.07 2.45 0.81
CA THR A 34 20.37 1.93 1.29
C THR A 34 20.44 1.80 2.81
N GLY A 35 19.38 2.21 3.52
CA GLY A 35 19.33 2.21 4.99
C GLY A 35 19.20 0.82 5.63
N GLY A 36 19.10 -0.26 4.84
CA GLY A 36 18.99 -1.63 5.34
C GLY A 36 17.66 -1.95 6.03
N VAL A 37 16.61 -1.17 5.77
CA VAL A 37 15.27 -1.32 6.34
C VAL A 37 14.22 -1.42 5.24
N ALA A 38 13.12 -2.14 5.52
CA ALA A 38 11.99 -2.22 4.61
C ALA A 38 11.30 -0.86 4.43
N PHE A 39 10.67 -0.67 3.27
CA PHE A 39 9.85 0.53 3.03
C PHE A 39 8.56 0.46 3.85
N GLU A 40 8.32 1.47 4.69
CA GLU A 40 7.14 1.52 5.56
C GLU A 40 6.37 2.84 5.44
N ILE A 41 5.04 2.75 5.37
CA ILE A 41 4.16 3.92 5.49
C ILE A 41 3.69 4.05 6.94
N TYR A 42 4.36 4.90 7.71
CA TYR A 42 3.94 5.17 9.09
C TYR A 42 2.76 6.17 9.14
N CYS A 43 1.55 5.72 9.46
CA CYS A 43 0.41 6.61 9.69
C CYS A 43 -0.35 6.22 10.95
N CYS A 44 -0.06 6.91 12.06
CA CYS A 44 -0.60 6.58 13.38
C CYS A 44 -1.67 7.59 13.83
N PHE A 45 -2.84 7.11 14.23
CA PHE A 45 -3.90 7.89 14.86
C PHE A 45 -3.89 7.66 16.37
N ASP A 46 -3.33 8.64 17.06
CA ASP A 46 -3.00 8.63 18.48
C ASP A 46 -3.75 9.73 19.24
N GLY A 47 -4.42 10.68 18.58
CA GLY A 47 -5.17 11.75 19.27
C GLY A 47 -6.55 11.29 19.74
N VAL A 48 -6.89 11.49 21.02
CA VAL A 48 -8.17 11.05 21.63
C VAL A 48 -9.43 11.55 20.88
N ALA A 49 -9.38 12.78 20.36
CA ALA A 49 -10.47 13.39 19.59
C ALA A 49 -9.97 14.03 18.28
N SER A 50 -8.78 13.63 17.81
CA SER A 50 -8.16 14.21 16.62
C SER A 50 -8.44 13.36 15.40
N ILE A 51 -8.93 13.98 14.34
CA ILE A 51 -9.01 13.37 13.00
C ILE A 51 -7.66 13.37 12.27
N LEU A 52 -6.61 13.96 12.88
CA LEU A 52 -5.27 14.04 12.29
C LEU A 52 -4.40 12.91 12.84
N CYS A 53 -3.67 12.24 11.97
CA CYS A 53 -2.58 11.36 12.39
C CYS A 53 -1.45 12.16 13.06
N GLU A 54 -0.54 11.46 13.73
CA GLU A 54 0.62 12.02 14.40
C GLU A 54 1.51 12.89 13.53
N GLN A 55 1.87 12.38 12.36
CA GLN A 55 2.71 13.13 11.44
C GLN A 55 2.02 14.41 10.97
N CYS A 56 0.74 14.31 10.60
CA CYS A 56 -0.01 15.46 10.10
C CYS A 56 -0.19 16.54 11.17
N PHE A 57 -0.51 16.14 12.41
CA PHE A 57 -0.59 17.05 13.54
C PHE A 57 0.74 17.74 13.82
N THR A 58 1.83 16.97 13.86
CA THR A 58 3.18 17.48 14.09
C THR A 58 3.62 18.47 13.00
N ARG A 59 3.25 18.23 11.75
CA ARG A 59 3.55 19.12 10.61
C ARG A 59 2.56 20.28 10.46
N ASN A 60 1.52 20.34 11.29
CA ASN A 60 0.39 21.28 11.14
C ASN A 60 -0.18 21.25 9.70
N SER A 61 -0.43 20.04 9.21
CA SER A 61 -0.85 19.76 7.84
C SER A 61 -2.19 19.03 7.78
N VAL A 62 -2.84 19.06 6.62
CA VAL A 62 -4.13 18.40 6.42
C VAL A 62 -3.94 16.88 6.31
N CYS A 63 -4.59 16.13 7.19
CA CYS A 63 -4.67 14.67 7.13
C CYS A 63 -5.76 14.26 6.13
N GLU A 64 -5.41 14.25 4.84
CA GLU A 64 -6.35 13.89 3.77
C GLU A 64 -6.30 12.38 3.50
N PRO A 65 -7.42 11.65 3.60
CA PRO A 65 -7.46 10.24 3.25
C PRO A 65 -7.20 10.04 1.75
N LEU A 66 -6.86 8.81 1.37
CA LEU A 66 -6.83 8.44 -0.04
C LEU A 66 -8.24 8.53 -0.65
N PRO A 67 -8.36 8.86 -1.96
CA PRO A 67 -9.65 8.87 -2.64
C PRO A 67 -10.33 7.49 -2.58
N GLY A 68 -11.63 7.48 -2.26
CA GLY A 68 -12.38 6.23 -2.06
C GLY A 68 -12.41 5.25 -3.24
N GLY A 69 -12.13 5.73 -4.46
CA GLY A 69 -12.18 4.96 -5.71
C GLY A 69 -10.96 4.11 -5.97
N ILE A 70 -9.91 4.24 -5.13
CA ILE A 70 -8.62 3.54 -5.27
C ILE A 70 -8.21 2.87 -3.96
N LEU A 71 -9.16 2.61 -3.05
CA LEU A 71 -8.87 2.00 -1.76
C LEU A 71 -8.43 0.53 -1.89
N GLY A 72 -8.88 -0.17 -2.94
CA GLY A 72 -8.41 -1.52 -3.22
C GLY A 72 -6.97 -1.50 -3.75
N ASP A 73 -6.61 -0.51 -4.56
CA ASP A 73 -5.21 -0.32 -4.98
C ASP A 73 -4.30 0.08 -3.80
N ALA A 74 -4.81 0.87 -2.85
CA ALA A 74 -4.10 1.17 -1.61
C ALA A 74 -3.92 -0.08 -0.74
N PHE A 75 -4.91 -0.97 -0.75
CA PHE A 75 -4.85 -2.24 -0.05
C PHE A 75 -3.83 -3.19 -0.72
N ASP A 76 -3.81 -3.27 -2.05
CA ASP A 76 -2.77 -4.01 -2.80
C ASP A 76 -1.37 -3.54 -2.44
N LEU A 77 -1.15 -2.22 -2.36
CA LEU A 77 0.14 -1.67 -1.95
C LEU A 77 0.54 -2.19 -0.57
N VAL A 78 -0.40 -2.23 0.39
CA VAL A 78 -0.12 -2.72 1.74
C VAL A 78 0.25 -4.19 1.74
N LEU A 79 -0.51 -5.04 1.04
CA LEU A 79 -0.20 -6.46 0.95
C LEU A 79 1.19 -6.71 0.36
N LEU A 80 1.54 -5.95 -0.69
CA LEU A 80 2.87 -6.02 -1.29
C LEU A 80 3.96 -5.54 -0.34
N LEU A 81 3.75 -4.45 0.40
CA LEU A 81 4.72 -3.98 1.39
C LEU A 81 4.86 -4.94 2.58
N GLU A 82 3.77 -5.57 3.04
CA GLU A 82 3.79 -6.59 4.08
C GLU A 82 4.55 -7.86 3.62
N PHE A 83 4.34 -8.28 2.36
CA PHE A 83 5.15 -9.34 1.74
C PHE A 83 6.64 -8.96 1.72
N LEU A 84 6.97 -7.75 1.27
CA LEU A 84 8.35 -7.28 1.21
C LEU A 84 9.01 -7.12 2.60
N ASP A 85 8.26 -6.76 3.63
CA ASP A 85 8.76 -6.71 5.01
C ASP A 85 9.19 -8.10 5.51
N GLY A 86 8.58 -9.17 4.97
CA GLY A 86 8.92 -10.56 5.27
C GLY A 86 10.40 -10.92 5.01
N PHE A 87 11.10 -10.18 4.15
CA PHE A 87 12.53 -10.38 3.91
C PHE A 87 13.41 -10.01 5.11
N TRP A 88 12.89 -9.24 6.07
CA TRP A 88 13.55 -8.88 7.33
C TRP A 88 13.03 -9.69 8.51
N ALA A 89 11.96 -10.47 8.35
CA ALA A 89 11.43 -11.30 9.42
C ALA A 89 12.39 -12.47 9.71
N GLU A 90 12.61 -12.76 10.99
CA GLU A 90 13.28 -13.99 11.41
C GLU A 90 12.33 -15.16 11.11
N GLN A 91 12.52 -15.83 9.97
CA GLN A 91 11.77 -17.06 9.69
C GLN A 91 12.34 -18.20 10.55
N ASN A 92 11.49 -18.76 11.43
CA ASN A 92 11.74 -19.98 12.19
C ASN A 92 13.15 -20.04 12.84
N ASP A 93 13.54 -18.96 13.53
CA ASP A 93 14.77 -18.83 14.33
C ASP A 93 16.12 -19.00 13.58
N ALA A 94 16.20 -18.96 12.24
CA ALA A 94 17.50 -19.21 11.57
C ALA A 94 17.79 -18.52 10.23
N TYR A 95 16.81 -17.98 9.50
CA TYR A 95 17.09 -17.45 8.16
C TYR A 95 16.60 -16.02 7.99
N VAL A 96 17.57 -15.10 7.93
CA VAL A 96 17.38 -13.75 7.41
C VAL A 96 17.91 -13.76 5.99
N PHE A 97 17.15 -13.23 5.04
CA PHE A 97 17.58 -13.16 3.65
C PHE A 97 18.87 -12.36 3.51
N ASP A 98 19.65 -12.73 2.49
CA ASP A 98 20.90 -12.04 2.16
C ASP A 98 20.69 -10.52 2.02
N ALA A 99 21.71 -9.74 2.39
CA ALA A 99 21.65 -8.28 2.32
C ALA A 99 21.31 -7.78 0.91
N ALA A 100 21.80 -8.45 -0.15
CA ALA A 100 21.48 -8.09 -1.53
C ALA A 100 19.99 -8.25 -1.84
N ILE A 101 19.35 -9.32 -1.37
CA ILE A 101 17.90 -9.52 -1.56
C ILE A 101 17.12 -8.46 -0.79
N ARG A 102 17.54 -8.13 0.43
CA ARG A 102 16.89 -7.08 1.24
C ARG A 102 17.03 -5.70 0.57
N ASP A 103 18.18 -5.36 0.02
CA ASP A 103 18.36 -4.10 -0.72
C ASP A 103 17.46 -4.03 -1.97
N ILE A 104 17.28 -5.16 -2.66
CA ILE A 104 16.34 -5.29 -3.79
C ILE A 104 14.90 -5.11 -3.30
N ALA A 105 14.49 -5.77 -2.23
CA ALA A 105 13.14 -5.66 -1.66
C ALA A 105 12.83 -4.24 -1.17
N ALA A 106 13.79 -3.57 -0.52
CA ALA A 106 13.67 -2.18 -0.09
C ALA A 106 13.48 -1.24 -1.29
N SER A 107 14.30 -1.43 -2.33
CA SER A 107 14.22 -0.66 -3.58
C SER A 107 12.90 -0.91 -4.33
N ALA A 108 12.44 -2.16 -4.39
CA ALA A 108 11.18 -2.54 -5.01
C ALA A 108 9.98 -1.91 -4.28
N GLY A 109 9.93 -1.99 -2.95
CA GLY A 109 8.89 -1.35 -2.14
C GLY A 109 8.86 0.16 -2.31
N PHE A 110 10.03 0.79 -2.40
CA PHE A 110 10.17 2.22 -2.66
C PHE A 110 9.63 2.64 -4.03
N GLU A 111 10.04 1.94 -5.10
CA GLU A 111 9.57 2.24 -6.46
C GLU A 111 8.08 1.96 -6.63
N LEU A 112 7.57 0.90 -5.98
CA LEU A 112 6.14 0.61 -5.92
C LEU A 112 5.35 1.75 -5.25
N ALA A 113 5.81 2.25 -4.10
CA ALA A 113 5.17 3.37 -3.42
C ALA A 113 5.24 4.67 -4.22
N LYS A 114 6.34 4.94 -4.93
CA LYS A 114 6.48 6.08 -5.86
C LYS A 114 5.50 6.00 -7.02
N ALA A 115 5.35 4.82 -7.62
CA ALA A 115 4.36 4.59 -8.65
C ALA A 115 2.94 4.81 -8.11
N PHE A 116 2.65 4.31 -6.91
CA PHE A 116 1.36 4.52 -6.24
C PHE A 116 1.06 6.02 -6.01
N VAL A 117 2.03 6.79 -5.51
CA VAL A 117 1.91 8.25 -5.37
C VAL A 117 1.54 8.92 -6.70
N SER A 118 2.12 8.44 -7.81
CA SER A 118 1.88 9.00 -9.15
C SER A 118 0.46 8.71 -9.63
N VAL A 119 -0.05 7.49 -9.48
CA VAL A 119 -1.43 7.15 -9.86
C VAL A 119 -2.47 7.81 -8.95
N VAL A 120 -2.17 8.00 -7.66
CA VAL A 120 -3.01 8.79 -6.74
C VAL A 120 -3.12 10.24 -7.23
N LYS A 121 -2.01 10.85 -7.68
CA LYS A 121 -2.03 12.21 -8.25
C LYS A 121 -2.86 12.27 -9.53
N ALA A 122 -2.69 11.30 -10.43
CA ALA A 122 -3.42 11.23 -11.69
C ALA A 122 -4.94 11.08 -11.46
N HIS A 123 -5.36 10.13 -10.60
CA HIS A 123 -6.76 9.93 -10.22
C HIS A 123 -7.39 11.19 -9.64
N ARG A 124 -6.68 11.89 -8.75
CA ARG A 124 -7.17 13.15 -8.18
C ARG A 124 -7.32 14.24 -9.22
N ALA A 125 -6.42 14.31 -10.20
CA ALA A 125 -6.51 15.27 -11.30
C ALA A 125 -7.73 14.96 -12.20
N GLU A 126 -7.92 13.69 -12.58
CA GLU A 126 -9.04 13.24 -13.40
C GLU A 126 -10.40 13.59 -12.78
N HIS A 127 -10.54 13.37 -11.47
CA HIS A 127 -11.77 13.65 -10.74
C HIS A 127 -11.85 15.08 -10.15
N ALA A 128 -10.92 15.97 -10.52
CA ALA A 128 -10.86 17.34 -10.02
C ALA A 128 -10.91 17.45 -8.48
N LEU A 129 -10.29 16.48 -7.79
CA LEU A 129 -10.17 16.43 -6.33
C LEU A 129 -9.06 17.36 -5.80
N THR A 130 -8.44 18.14 -6.68
CA THR A 130 -7.50 19.21 -6.35
C THR A 130 -8.27 20.47 -5.92
N ALA A 131 -7.82 21.13 -4.86
CA ALA A 131 -8.50 22.13 -4.01
C ALA A 131 -9.40 23.22 -4.65
N THR A 132 -9.33 23.47 -5.96
CA THR A 132 -9.88 24.66 -6.62
C THR A 132 -11.34 24.56 -7.06
N LYS A 133 -11.99 23.38 -7.08
CA LYS A 133 -13.39 23.21 -7.56
C LYS A 133 -14.22 22.18 -6.75
N LYS A 134 -14.09 22.19 -5.41
CA LYS A 134 -14.69 21.17 -4.53
C LYS A 134 -16.22 21.03 -4.64
N THR A 135 -16.96 22.10 -4.90
CA THR A 135 -18.43 22.11 -4.87
C THR A 135 -19.08 21.32 -6.01
N THR A 136 -18.49 21.32 -7.21
CA THR A 136 -19.00 20.56 -8.36
C THR A 136 -18.29 19.21 -8.53
N ALA A 137 -17.03 19.10 -8.13
CA ALA A 137 -16.27 17.85 -8.20
C ALA A 137 -16.82 16.78 -7.27
N ARG A 138 -17.25 17.16 -6.05
CA ARG A 138 -17.69 16.20 -5.04
C ARG A 138 -18.93 15.37 -5.44
N PRO A 139 -20.05 15.96 -5.89
CA PRO A 139 -21.21 15.16 -6.32
C PRO A 139 -20.89 14.24 -7.50
N ARG A 140 -20.07 14.70 -8.45
CA ARG A 140 -19.63 13.88 -9.59
C ARG A 140 -18.77 12.70 -9.14
N TYR A 141 -17.85 12.94 -8.20
CA TYR A 141 -17.02 11.87 -7.65
C TYR A 141 -17.84 10.88 -6.81
N GLU A 142 -18.82 11.36 -6.02
CA GLU A 142 -19.75 10.50 -5.29
C GLU A 142 -20.57 9.61 -6.24
N ALA A 143 -21.08 10.16 -7.35
CA ALA A 143 -21.76 9.37 -8.38
C ALA A 143 -20.85 8.33 -9.04
N PHE A 144 -19.59 8.70 -9.31
CA PHE A 144 -18.56 7.75 -9.77
C PHE A 144 -18.35 6.60 -8.77
N LEU A 145 -18.24 6.90 -7.47
CA LEU A 145 -18.08 5.87 -6.44
C LEU A 145 -19.30 4.95 -6.32
N VAL A 146 -20.52 5.48 -6.50
CA VAL A 146 -21.73 4.65 -6.54
C VAL A 146 -21.66 3.66 -7.70
N GLY A 147 -21.30 4.13 -8.90
CA GLY A 147 -21.12 3.26 -10.07
C GLY A 147 -20.06 2.18 -9.84
N ARG A 148 -18.91 2.55 -9.23
CA ARG A 148 -17.85 1.59 -8.89
C ARG A 148 -18.29 0.53 -7.89
N ARG A 149 -18.94 0.94 -6.80
CA ARG A 149 -19.41 0.01 -5.76
C ARG A 149 -20.45 -0.98 -6.27
N ALA A 150 -21.23 -0.59 -7.28
CA ALA A 150 -22.20 -1.48 -7.92
C ALA A 150 -21.55 -2.64 -8.71
N LEU A 151 -20.26 -2.54 -9.04
CA LEU A 151 -19.49 -3.59 -9.72
C LEU A 151 -18.80 -4.55 -8.75
N LEU A 152 -18.78 -4.24 -7.45
CA LEU A 152 -18.06 -5.03 -6.45
C LEU A 152 -18.85 -6.25 -6.01
N THR A 153 -18.14 -7.31 -5.67
CA THR A 153 -18.73 -8.52 -5.10
C THR A 153 -19.18 -8.22 -3.67
N PRO A 154 -20.48 -8.33 -3.35
CA PRO A 154 -20.95 -8.13 -1.99
C PRO A 154 -20.50 -9.32 -1.13
N LEU A 155 -19.54 -9.08 -0.24
CA LEU A 155 -19.18 -10.03 0.82
C LEU A 155 -19.75 -9.56 2.16
N PRO A 156 -20.21 -10.47 3.02
CA PRO A 156 -20.59 -10.13 4.38
C PRO A 156 -19.37 -9.58 5.13
N LYS A 157 -19.59 -8.56 5.95
CA LYS A 157 -18.53 -8.02 6.78
C LYS A 157 -18.07 -9.09 7.78
N PRO A 158 -16.76 -9.40 7.87
CA PRO A 158 -16.23 -10.29 8.89
C PRO A 158 -16.54 -9.81 10.30
N ASP A 159 -16.67 -10.73 11.25
CA ASP A 159 -16.96 -10.40 12.63
C ASP A 159 -15.68 -10.33 13.48
N ARG A 160 -15.83 -10.10 14.79
CA ARG A 160 -14.69 -9.94 15.71
C ARG A 160 -13.86 -11.22 15.91
N ASN A 161 -14.38 -12.38 15.55
CA ASN A 161 -13.72 -13.68 15.66
C ASN A 161 -13.12 -14.11 14.31
N SER A 162 -13.35 -13.35 13.24
CA SER A 162 -12.77 -13.64 11.93
C SER A 162 -11.26 -13.45 11.92
N THR A 163 -10.61 -14.29 11.12
CA THR A 163 -9.16 -14.31 10.88
C THR A 163 -8.72 -13.11 10.04
N ALA A 164 -7.42 -12.79 10.08
CA ALA A 164 -6.83 -11.74 9.23
C ALA A 164 -7.09 -12.02 7.73
N ALA A 165 -6.96 -13.28 7.30
CA ALA A 165 -7.21 -13.68 5.92
C ALA A 165 -8.67 -13.44 5.48
N GLU A 166 -9.66 -13.65 6.36
CA GLU A 166 -11.06 -13.33 6.07
C GLU A 166 -11.29 -11.82 5.92
N TYR A 167 -10.61 -11.01 6.73
CA TYR A 167 -10.63 -9.55 6.56
C TYR A 167 -9.97 -9.12 5.25
N ASP A 168 -8.86 -9.74 4.87
CA ASP A 168 -8.14 -9.42 3.64
C ASP A 168 -8.96 -9.78 2.40
N ALA A 169 -9.60 -10.96 2.39
CA ALA A 169 -10.53 -11.35 1.35
C ALA A 169 -11.72 -10.38 1.24
N TYR A 170 -12.28 -9.95 2.37
CA TYR A 170 -13.34 -8.95 2.41
C TYR A 170 -12.89 -7.62 1.80
N PHE A 171 -11.74 -7.07 2.20
CA PHE A 171 -11.25 -5.79 1.69
C PHE A 171 -10.88 -5.86 0.22
N SER A 172 -10.20 -6.94 -0.21
CA SER A 172 -9.87 -7.15 -1.62
C SER A 172 -11.10 -7.13 -2.53
N SER A 173 -12.23 -7.66 -2.05
CA SER A 173 -13.46 -7.77 -2.83
C SER A 173 -14.38 -6.54 -2.74
N THR A 174 -14.28 -5.76 -1.66
CA THR A 174 -15.26 -4.70 -1.34
C THR A 174 -14.72 -3.28 -1.45
N PHE A 175 -13.42 -3.11 -1.73
CA PHE A 175 -12.85 -1.80 -2.03
C PHE A 175 -12.84 -1.50 -3.53
N CYS A 176 -13.11 -0.24 -3.87
CA CYS A 176 -13.01 0.24 -5.24
C CYS A 176 -11.55 0.25 -5.70
N ARG A 177 -11.33 -0.19 -6.94
CA ARG A 177 -10.04 -0.32 -7.60
C ARG A 177 -10.05 0.43 -8.93
N PHE A 178 -8.87 0.69 -9.48
CA PHE A 178 -8.75 1.06 -10.89
C PHE A 178 -9.29 -0.07 -11.78
N MET A 179 -10.04 0.30 -12.81
CA MET A 179 -10.52 -0.61 -13.85
C MET A 179 -9.86 -0.30 -15.20
N PRO A 180 -9.86 -1.24 -16.16
CA PRO A 180 -9.46 -0.96 -17.52
C PRO A 180 -10.17 0.29 -18.08
N GLY A 181 -9.38 1.28 -18.51
CA GLY A 181 -9.86 2.59 -18.97
C GLY A 181 -9.57 3.73 -18.01
N ASP A 182 -9.25 3.45 -16.74
CA ASP A 182 -8.89 4.48 -15.77
C ASP A 182 -7.46 4.96 -15.98
N VAL A 183 -7.20 6.25 -15.72
CA VAL A 183 -5.87 6.85 -15.93
C VAL A 183 -4.75 6.17 -15.13
N GLY A 184 -5.09 5.57 -13.99
CA GLY A 184 -4.15 4.89 -13.10
C GLY A 184 -3.99 3.39 -13.35
N PHE A 185 -4.88 2.75 -14.11
CA PHE A 185 -4.93 1.29 -14.22
C PHE A 185 -3.64 0.70 -14.79
N GLY A 186 -3.26 1.12 -16.01
CA GLY A 186 -2.08 0.60 -16.71
C GLY A 186 -0.78 0.84 -15.92
N PRO A 187 -0.49 2.08 -15.50
CA PRO A 187 0.71 2.37 -14.70
C PRO A 187 0.76 1.61 -13.37
N TRP A 188 -0.38 1.41 -12.70
CA TRP A 188 -0.41 0.68 -11.43
C TRP A 188 -0.18 -0.82 -11.64
N ALA A 189 -0.84 -1.44 -12.63
CA ALA A 189 -0.60 -2.84 -12.98
C ALA A 189 0.87 -3.10 -13.37
N ALA A 190 1.46 -2.20 -14.17
CA ALA A 190 2.87 -2.28 -14.53
C ALA A 190 3.81 -2.17 -13.32
N ALA A 191 3.50 -1.31 -12.35
CA ALA A 191 4.31 -1.17 -11.14
C ALA A 191 4.25 -2.41 -10.25
N LYS A 192 3.07 -3.02 -10.09
CA LYS A 192 2.92 -4.29 -9.37
C LYS A 192 3.73 -5.41 -10.02
N ARG A 193 3.68 -5.52 -11.36
CA ARG A 193 4.48 -6.50 -12.11
C ARG A 193 5.98 -6.23 -11.99
N ALA A 194 6.41 -4.97 -12.12
CA ALA A 194 7.81 -4.60 -11.97
C ALA A 194 8.36 -4.91 -10.56
N CYS A 195 7.52 -4.81 -9.52
CA CYS A 195 7.88 -5.24 -8.18
C CYS A 195 8.15 -6.75 -8.12
N TYR A 196 7.27 -7.57 -8.69
CA TYR A 196 7.48 -9.02 -8.79
C TYR A 196 8.77 -9.34 -9.56
N ASP A 197 8.93 -8.76 -10.76
CA ASP A 197 10.08 -9.02 -11.64
C ASP A 197 11.41 -8.64 -10.95
N ALA A 198 11.41 -7.60 -10.11
CA ALA A 198 12.60 -7.20 -9.36
C ALA A 198 13.01 -8.23 -8.31
N ILE A 199 12.05 -8.81 -7.58
CA ILE A 199 12.32 -9.86 -6.58
C ILE A 199 12.76 -11.14 -7.26
N GLU A 200 12.07 -11.55 -8.32
CA GLU A 200 12.42 -12.72 -9.14
C GLU A 200 13.86 -12.59 -9.67
N ALA A 201 14.22 -11.43 -10.26
CA ALA A 201 15.57 -11.17 -10.72
C ALA A 201 16.62 -11.20 -9.59
N GLY A 202 16.26 -10.75 -8.38
CA GLY A 202 17.08 -10.88 -7.19
C GLY A 202 17.36 -12.33 -6.82
N TYR A 203 16.32 -13.18 -6.82
CA TYR A 203 16.46 -14.61 -6.58
C TYR A 203 17.31 -15.30 -7.64
N HIS A 204 17.14 -14.95 -8.91
CA HIS A 204 18.02 -15.43 -9.98
C HIS A 204 19.49 -15.07 -9.72
N ALA A 205 19.76 -13.83 -9.31
CA ALA A 205 21.12 -13.35 -9.10
C ALA A 205 21.80 -14.01 -7.88
N VAL A 206 21.06 -14.28 -6.81
CA VAL A 206 21.61 -14.82 -5.55
C VAL A 206 21.65 -16.34 -5.54
N PHE A 207 20.62 -17.01 -6.06
CA PHE A 207 20.46 -18.47 -5.96
C PHE A 207 20.69 -19.22 -7.28
N GLY A 208 20.89 -18.51 -8.40
CA GLY A 208 21.20 -19.13 -9.70
C GLY A 208 19.98 -19.51 -10.56
N GLY A 209 18.78 -19.08 -10.18
CA GLY A 209 17.56 -19.25 -10.98
C GLY A 209 17.03 -20.67 -11.07
N VAL A 210 16.12 -20.91 -12.03
CA VAL A 210 15.49 -22.24 -12.26
C VAL A 210 16.48 -23.33 -12.69
N ASP A 211 17.68 -22.96 -13.10
CA ASP A 211 18.74 -23.90 -13.48
C ASP A 211 19.44 -24.53 -12.26
N THR A 212 19.24 -23.98 -11.06
CA THR A 212 19.70 -24.56 -9.80
C THR A 212 18.51 -25.06 -8.98
N VAL A 213 18.72 -26.10 -8.16
CA VAL A 213 17.67 -26.63 -7.27
C VAL A 213 17.22 -25.57 -6.27
N GLU A 214 18.17 -24.82 -5.72
CA GLU A 214 17.90 -23.77 -4.73
C GLU A 214 17.15 -22.59 -5.36
N GLY A 215 17.58 -22.11 -6.54
CA GLY A 215 16.91 -21.02 -7.22
C GLY A 215 15.51 -21.39 -7.72
N ALA A 216 15.31 -22.61 -8.23
CA ALA A 216 14.00 -23.12 -8.61
C ALA A 216 13.02 -23.13 -7.42
N MET A 217 13.49 -23.62 -6.25
CA MET A 217 12.68 -23.66 -5.03
C MET A 217 12.31 -22.27 -4.53
N GLN A 218 13.23 -21.30 -4.58
CA GLN A 218 12.96 -19.92 -4.17
C GLN A 218 11.97 -19.22 -5.10
N ILE A 219 12.03 -19.48 -6.41
CA ILE A 219 11.07 -18.93 -7.38
C ILE A 219 9.68 -19.55 -7.20
N GLU A 220 9.60 -20.87 -6.96
CA GLU A 220 8.32 -21.52 -6.65
C GLU A 220 7.69 -20.94 -5.37
N MET A 221 8.48 -20.74 -4.32
CA MET A 221 8.01 -20.06 -3.10
C MET A 221 7.57 -18.62 -3.37
N LEU A 222 8.28 -17.87 -4.21
CA LEU A 222 7.85 -16.53 -4.62
C LEU A 222 6.47 -16.59 -5.28
N ASP A 223 6.24 -17.52 -6.20
CA ASP A 223 4.95 -17.66 -6.89
C ASP A 223 3.80 -18.04 -5.96
N GLU A 224 4.08 -18.85 -4.93
CA GLU A 224 3.08 -19.25 -3.93
C GLU A 224 2.77 -18.14 -2.90
N GLU A 225 3.79 -17.39 -2.47
CA GLU A 225 3.67 -16.41 -1.40
C GLU A 225 3.37 -14.99 -1.90
N PHE A 226 3.68 -14.68 -3.16
CA PHE A 226 3.45 -13.34 -3.70
C PHE A 226 1.95 -13.01 -3.66
N PRO A 227 1.54 -11.85 -3.12
CA PRO A 227 0.13 -11.51 -2.99
C PRO A 227 -0.61 -11.60 -4.32
N ASP A 228 -1.82 -12.18 -4.32
CA ASP A 228 -2.70 -12.27 -5.50
C ASP A 228 -3.30 -10.90 -5.84
N VAL A 229 -2.45 -10.00 -6.31
CA VAL A 229 -2.77 -8.62 -6.66
C VAL A 229 -2.35 -8.27 -8.09
N LEU A 230 -1.63 -9.15 -8.79
CA LEU A 230 -1.17 -8.89 -10.16
C LEU A 230 -2.32 -8.84 -11.16
N TYR A 231 -3.37 -9.62 -10.95
CA TYR A 231 -4.46 -9.81 -11.90
C TYR A 231 -5.82 -9.32 -11.41
N GLY A 232 -5.88 -8.62 -10.27
CA GLY A 232 -7.12 -8.09 -9.72
C GLY A 232 -7.81 -7.14 -10.69
N ILE A 233 -8.92 -7.61 -11.27
CA ILE A 233 -9.98 -6.82 -11.92
C ILE A 233 -11.14 -6.73 -10.95
#